data_AF-A0AAV6A561-F1
#
_entry.id   AF-A0AAV6A561-F1
#
_cell.length_a   1.000
_cell.length_b   1.000
_cell.length_c   1.000
_cell.angle_alpha   90.00
_cell.angle_beta   90.00
_cell.angle_gamma   90.00
#
_symmetry.space_group_name_H-M   'P 1'
#
loop_
_entity.id
_entity.type
_entity.pdbx_description
1 polymer ?
#
loop_
_entity_poly.entity_id
_entity_poly.type
_entity_poly.pdbx_seq_one_letter_code
_entity_poly.pdbx_strand_id
1 'polypeptide(L)' 'MEYGLHEEFPSYSGGLGILAGDFMKSAGDLGLSVVGIGLRWRQGYTVQRIGPDGYPYDSWRDHPPGPLKDTGV' A
#
# COMPACT_ATOMS: atom_id res chain seq x y z
N MET A 1 -5.26 0.51 5.06
CA MET A 1 -4.41 1.22 4.08
C MET A 1 -3.53 2.18 4.82
N GLU A 2 -2.22 2.02 4.67
CA GLU A 2 -1.24 2.42 5.67
C GLU A 2 -0.03 3.12 5.07
N TYR A 3 0.78 2.45 4.23
CA TYR A 3 2.07 2.99 3.83
C TYR A 3 2.33 2.88 2.32
N GLY A 4 2.57 4.01 1.66
CA GLY A 4 3.04 4.08 0.28
C GLY A 4 4.54 3.80 0.17
N LEU A 5 4.96 2.56 0.45
CA LEU A 5 6.38 2.18 0.48
C LEU A 5 6.94 1.80 -0.90
N HIS A 6 6.16 1.03 -1.67
CA HIS A 6 6.58 0.53 -2.97
C HIS A 6 5.35 0.28 -3.86
N GLU A 7 5.49 0.47 -5.17
CA GLU A 7 4.40 0.28 -6.13
C GLU A 7 3.90 -1.17 -6.19
N GLU A 8 4.81 -2.14 -6.02
CA GLU A 8 4.48 -3.58 -5.94
C GLU A 8 3.83 -3.98 -4.61
N PHE A 9 3.79 -3.07 -3.63
CA PHE A 9 3.16 -3.29 -2.34
C PHE A 9 2.01 -2.27 -2.13
N PRO A 10 0.86 -2.48 -2.82
CA PRO A 10 -0.27 -1.57 -2.79
C PRO A 10 -1.02 -1.67 -1.46
N SER A 11 -0.45 -1.04 -0.42
CA SER A 11 -1.03 -0.96 0.91
C SER A 11 -1.69 0.39 1.21
N TYR A 12 -1.88 1.26 0.22
CA TYR A 12 -2.44 2.61 0.38
C TYR A 12 -3.40 3.00 -0.77
N SER A 13 -4.18 4.08 -0.60
CA SER A 13 -5.11 4.61 -1.65
C SER A 13 -5.00 6.09 -1.94
N GLY A 14 -4.15 6.82 -1.24
CA GLY A 14 -4.14 8.27 -1.35
C GLY A 14 -3.14 8.95 -0.44
N GLY A 15 -3.32 10.26 -0.28
CA GLY A 15 -2.32 11.16 0.32
C GLY A 15 -1.90 10.79 1.74
N LEU A 16 -2.79 10.25 2.57
CA LEU A 16 -2.42 9.83 3.93
C LEU A 16 -1.40 8.69 3.94
N GLY A 17 -1.56 7.69 3.06
CA GLY A 17 -0.62 6.58 2.98
C GLY A 17 0.70 6.98 2.32
N ILE A 18 0.68 7.92 1.37
CA ILE A 18 1.90 8.55 0.84
C ILE A 18 2.63 9.27 1.96
N LEU A 19 1.95 10.11 2.74
CA LEU A 19 2.54 10.82 3.88
C LEU A 19 3.16 9.85 4.90
N ALA A 20 2.47 8.76 5.22
CA ALA A 20 3.01 7.74 6.12
C ALA A 20 4.24 7.02 5.53
N GLY A 21 4.25 6.78 4.21
CA GLY A 21 5.42 6.26 3.50
C GLY A 21 6.61 7.23 3.54
N ASP A 22 6.37 8.51 3.27
CA ASP A 22 7.38 9.58 3.33
C ASP A 22 7.92 9.78 4.75
N PHE A 23 7.07 9.63 5.77
CA PHE A 23 7.49 9.62 7.17
C PHE A 23 8.46 8.47 7.45
N MET A 24 8.12 7.24 7.04
CA MET A 24 9.00 6.07 7.22
C MET A 24 10.33 6.23 6.48
N LYS A 25 10.30 6.75 5.24
CA LYS A 25 11.50 7.06 4.46
C LYS A 25 12.39 8.07 5.18
N SER A 26 11.81 9.19 5.62
CA SER A 26 12.55 10.25 6.32
C SER A 26 13.15 9.77 7.64
N ALA A 27 12.42 8.93 8.40
CA ALA A 27 12.94 8.31 9.61
C ALA A 27 14.17 7.42 9.32
N GLY A 28 14.13 6.65 8.22
CA GLY A 28 15.26 5.86 7.74
C GLY A 28 16.45 6.70 7.34
N ASP A 29 16.23 7.77 6.55
CA ASP A 29 17.27 8.70 6.09
C ASP A 29 17.98 9.39 7.28
N LEU A 30 17.24 9.64 8.37
CA LEU A 30 17.75 10.24 9.61
C LEU A 30 18.33 9.22 10.61
N GLY A 31 18.25 7.92 10.33
CA GLY A 31 18.71 6.86 11.24
C GLY A 31 17.90 6.76 12.54
N LEU A 32 16.62 7.14 12.52
CA LEU A 32 15.76 7.11 13.70
C LEU A 32 15.17 5.71 13.94
N SER A 33 15.09 5.32 15.21
CA SER A 33 14.45 4.07 15.61
C SER A 33 12.92 4.19 15.59
N VAL A 34 12.31 3.76 14.48
CA VAL A 34 10.85 3.77 14.26
C VAL A 34 10.37 2.39 13.83
N VAL A 35 9.18 1.99 14.30
CA VAL A 35 8.49 0.75 13.88
C VAL A 35 7.15 1.11 13.26
N GLY A 36 6.91 0.67 12.03
CA GLY A 36 5.60 0.73 11.37
C GLY A 36 4.77 -0.50 11.70
N ILE A 37 3.51 -0.31 12.10
CA ILE A 37 2.58 -1.41 12.41
C ILE A 37 1.40 -1.28 11.46
N GLY A 38 1.07 -2.38 10.81
CA GLY A 38 0.08 -2.41 9.74
C GLY A 38 -0.66 -3.72 9.60
N LEU A 39 -1.65 -3.75 8.71
CA LEU A 39 -2.46 -4.89 8.36
C LEU A 39 -2.13 -5.35 6.93
N ARG A 40 -1.92 -6.66 6.77
CA ARG A 40 -1.78 -7.27 5.44
C ARG A 40 -3.16 -7.52 4.84
N TRP A 41 -3.60 -6.60 4.00
CA TRP A 41 -4.87 -6.73 3.29
C TRP A 41 -4.78 -7.79 2.18
N ARG A 42 -5.77 -8.70 2.12
CA ARG A 42 -5.88 -9.68 1.02
C ARG A 42 -6.19 -9.00 -0.33
N GLN A 43 -7.01 -7.95 -0.25
CA GLN A 43 -7.39 -7.09 -1.37
C GLN A 43 -7.12 -5.64 -0.94
N GLY A 44 -6.39 -4.90 -1.77
CA GLY A 44 -6.02 -3.52 -1.50
C GLY A 44 -7.12 -2.57 -1.95
N TYR A 45 -6.70 -1.38 -2.40
CA TYR A 45 -7.66 -0.43 -2.95
C TYR A 45 -8.29 -0.93 -4.26
N THR A 46 -9.47 -0.40 -4.57
CA THR A 46 -10.17 -0.70 -5.81
C THR A 46 -9.32 -0.31 -7.02
N VAL A 47 -9.39 -1.11 -8.07
CA VAL A 47 -8.93 -0.75 -9.40
C VAL A 47 -10.13 -0.22 -10.16
N GLN A 48 -10.15 1.09 -10.37
CA GLN A 48 -11.20 1.75 -11.13
C GLN A 48 -11.08 1.41 -12.62
N ARG A 49 -12.20 1.06 -13.24
CA ARG A 49 -12.30 0.76 -14.68
C ARG A 49 -13.46 1.52 -15.30
N ILE A 50 -13.40 1.74 -16.60
CA ILE A 50 -14.49 2.34 -17.38
C ILE A 50 -15.15 1.23 -18.18
N GLY A 51 -16.47 1.08 -18.03
CA GLY A 51 -17.27 0.10 -18.74
C GLY A 51 -17.48 0.46 -20.21
N PRO A 52 -17.96 -0.49 -21.03
CA PRO A 52 -18.32 -0.23 -22.43
C PRO A 52 -19.42 0.83 -22.60
N ASP A 53 -20.21 1.06 -21.55
CA ASP A 53 -21.24 2.08 -21.43
C ASP A 53 -20.71 3.47 -21.04
N GLY A 54 -19.39 3.59 -20.81
CA GLY A 54 -18.73 4.83 -20.39
C GLY A 54 -18.84 5.13 -18.90
N TYR A 55 -19.46 4.26 -18.10
CA TYR A 55 -19.59 4.47 -16.66
C TYR A 55 -18.43 3.82 -15.89
N PRO A 56 -17.94 4.47 -14.81
CA PRO A 56 -16.93 3.87 -13.96
C PRO A 56 -17.51 2.72 -13.13
N TYR A 57 -16.70 1.69 -12.92
CA TYR A 57 -17.01 0.62 -11.98
C TYR A 57 -15.74 0.16 -11.23
N ASP A 58 -15.97 -0.40 -10.05
CA ASP A 58 -14.92 -0.92 -9.18
C ASP A 58 -14.59 -2.37 -9.53
N SER A 59 -13.30 -2.68 -9.48
CA SER A 59 -12.81 -4.06 -9.58
C SER A 59 -11.77 -4.32 -8.50
N TRP A 60 -11.84 -5.49 -7.88
CA TRP A 60 -10.91 -5.91 -6.84
C TRP A 60 -9.95 -6.94 -7.40
N ARG A 61 -8.67 -6.79 -7.09
CA ARG A 61 -7.65 -7.80 -7.37
C ARG A 61 -7.14 -8.34 -6.05
N ASP A 62 -6.98 -9.66 -5.99
CA ASP A 62 -6.19 -10.26 -4.92
C ASP A 62 -4.73 -9.82 -5.11
N HIS A 63 -4.13 -9.31 -4.04
CA HIS A 63 -2.71 -9.01 -4.06
C HIS A 63 -1.93 -10.26 -3.64
N PRO A 64 -1.09 -10.80 -4.52
CA PRO A 64 -0.10 -11.78 -4.07
C PRO A 64 0.77 -11.11 -2.99
N PRO A 65 1.45 -11.90 -2.13
CA PRO A 65 2.28 -11.36 -1.06
C PRO A 65 3.34 -10.33 -1.51
N GLY A 66 3.63 -10.23 -2.81
CA GLY A 66 4.56 -9.25 -3.36
C GLY A 66 5.98 -9.52 -2.82
N PRO A 67 6.78 -8.47 -2.57
CA PRO A 67 8.14 -8.62 -2.05
C PRO A 67 8.19 -8.94 -0.54
N LEU A 68 7.05 -9.17 0.11
CA LEU A 68 7.03 -9.46 1.54
C LEU A 68 7.68 -10.81 1.84
N LYS A 69 8.66 -10.79 2.73
CA LYS A 69 9.30 -11.97 3.30
C LYS A 69 8.97 -12.04 4.79
N ASP A 70 8.41 -13.17 5.21
CA ASP A 70 8.28 -13.47 6.63
C ASP A 70 9.67 -13.56 7.27
N THR A 71 9.87 -12.78 8.33
CA THR A 71 11.14 -12.71 9.07
C THR A 71 11.25 -13.79 10.14
N GLY A 72 10.16 -14.52 10.43
CA GLY A 72 10.15 -15.62 11.41
C GLY A 72 10.30 -15.16 12.87
N VAL A 73 10.07 -13.86 13.11
CA VAL A 73 10.06 -13.22 14.43
C VAL A 73 8.69 -12.66 14.74
#